data_AF-A0A498HCM7-F1
#
_entry.id   AF-A0A498HCM7-F1
#
_cell.length_a   1.000
_cell.length_b   1.000
_cell.length_c   1.000
_cell.angle_alpha   90.00
_cell.angle_beta   90.00
_cell.angle_gamma   90.00
#
_symmetry.space_group_name_H-M   'P 1'
#
loop_
_entity.id
_entity.type
_entity.pdbx_description
1 polymer ?
#
loop_
_entity_poly.entity_id
_entity_poly.type
_entity_poly.pdbx_seq_one_letter_code
_entity_poly.pdbx_strand_id
1 'polypeptide(L)'
;MSSAPGNYLKATLAGRRRTTSRRRLVSRRGRAPVRKFNNSGRKRRCLKAVSAKLETLKSLVNPTQVGKTLKADELFQETADYIVLLRTQVVILQRLVEFYGSSEKENAAAVL
;
A
#
# COMPACT_ATOMS: atom_id res chain seq x y z
N MET A 1 -47.23 -85.54 34.64
CA MET A 1 -47.99 -85.36 33.38
C MET A 1 -48.95 -84.22 33.65
N SER A 2 -48.87 -83.02 33.07
CA SER A 2 -48.74 -82.74 31.64
C SER A 2 -48.20 -81.32 31.43
N SER A 3 -47.19 -81.24 30.55
CA SER A 3 -46.89 -80.21 29.56
C SER A 3 -47.36 -78.76 29.78
N ALA A 4 -46.39 -77.84 29.95
CA ALA A 4 -46.52 -76.49 29.39
C ALA A 4 -46.58 -76.57 27.85
N PRO A 5 -47.18 -75.56 27.21
CA PRO A 5 -46.36 -74.80 26.27
C PRO A 5 -46.56 -73.30 26.46
N GLY A 6 -45.42 -72.60 26.52
CA GLY A 6 -45.38 -71.15 26.46
C GLY A 6 -45.81 -70.65 25.08
N ASN A 7 -46.59 -69.58 25.07
CA ASN A 7 -46.86 -68.80 23.87
C ASN A 7 -46.36 -67.37 24.09
N TYR A 8 -45.22 -67.13 23.48
CA TYR A 8 -44.53 -65.86 23.36
C TYR A 8 -45.13 -65.05 22.20
N LEU A 9 -45.09 -63.73 22.38
CA LEU A 9 -45.25 -62.66 21.38
C LEU A 9 -46.67 -62.35 20.89
N LYS A 10 -47.22 -61.24 21.40
CA LYS A 10 -47.74 -60.19 20.51
C LYS A 10 -47.61 -58.82 21.14
N ALA A 11 -46.75 -58.00 20.54
CA ALA A 11 -46.61 -56.59 20.82
C ALA A 11 -47.91 -55.85 20.48
N THR A 12 -48.34 -54.95 21.37
CA THR A 12 -49.24 -53.86 21.02
C THR A 12 -48.56 -52.54 21.33
N LEU A 13 -48.03 -51.96 20.25
CA LEU A 13 -47.71 -50.53 20.14
C LEU A 13 -48.99 -49.73 20.32
N ALA A 14 -49.14 -48.98 21.42
CA ALA A 14 -49.95 -47.75 21.41
C ALA A 14 -49.70 -46.91 22.68
N GLY A 15 -48.91 -45.85 22.51
CA GLY A 15 -49.00 -44.64 23.32
C GLY A 15 -48.13 -44.65 24.57
N ARG A 16 -47.15 -43.74 24.63
CA ARG A 16 -47.31 -42.44 25.30
C ARG A 16 -46.00 -41.65 25.26
N ARG A 17 -46.13 -40.39 24.84
CA ARG A 17 -45.23 -39.24 25.09
C ARG A 17 -43.89 -39.17 24.35
N ARG A 18 -43.99 -38.51 23.19
CA ARG A 18 -43.10 -37.43 22.71
C ARG A 18 -41.93 -37.07 23.65
N THR A 19 -40.76 -37.61 23.35
CA THR A 19 -39.48 -36.92 23.55
C THR A 19 -38.63 -37.15 22.31
N THR A 20 -39.10 -36.59 21.19
CA THR A 20 -38.20 -36.26 20.09
C THR A 20 -37.25 -35.18 20.61
N SER A 21 -36.16 -35.61 21.26
CA SER A 21 -34.95 -34.81 21.39
C SER A 21 -34.43 -34.62 19.97
N ARG A 22 -35.01 -33.63 19.29
CA ARG A 22 -34.46 -33.07 18.07
C ARG A 22 -33.09 -32.56 18.49
N ARG A 23 -32.07 -33.40 18.30
CA ARG A 23 -30.72 -32.96 18.00
C ARG A 23 -30.88 -31.99 16.84
N ARG A 24 -31.10 -30.72 17.15
CA ARG A 24 -30.89 -29.64 16.20
C ARG A 24 -29.39 -29.67 15.98
N LEU A 25 -28.97 -30.44 14.98
CA LEU A 25 -27.80 -30.11 14.21
C LEU A 25 -28.09 -28.70 13.69
N VAL A 26 -27.70 -27.70 14.47
CA VAL A 26 -27.64 -26.33 14.01
C VAL A 26 -26.58 -26.38 12.94
N SER A 27 -27.03 -26.54 11.70
CA SER A 27 -26.31 -26.19 10.50
C SER A 27 -25.87 -24.73 10.70
N ARG A 28 -24.70 -24.54 11.32
CA ARG A 28 -23.95 -23.29 11.29
C ARG A 28 -23.43 -23.16 9.87
N ARG A 29 -24.36 -22.91 8.93
CA ARG A 29 -24.04 -22.44 7.58
C ARG A 29 -23.17 -21.22 7.77
N GLY A 30 -22.01 -21.30 7.12
CA GLY A 30 -20.85 -20.48 7.40
C GLY A 30 -21.14 -19.00 7.49
N ARG A 31 -20.47 -18.38 8.44
CA ARG A 31 -19.90 -17.07 8.20
C ARG A 31 -18.47 -17.14 8.70
N ALA A 32 -17.56 -17.43 7.78
CA ALA A 32 -16.17 -17.02 7.99
C ALA A 32 -16.21 -15.54 8.40
N PRO A 33 -15.42 -15.10 9.39
CA PRO A 33 -15.37 -13.69 9.74
C PRO A 33 -15.00 -12.95 8.45
N VAL A 34 -15.93 -12.13 7.95
CA VAL A 34 -15.64 -11.20 6.87
C VAL A 34 -14.55 -10.31 7.44
N ARG A 35 -13.30 -10.60 7.11
CA ARG A 35 -12.19 -9.70 7.39
C ARG A 35 -12.53 -8.43 6.63
N LYS A 36 -13.13 -7.47 7.31
CA LYS A 36 -13.22 -6.11 6.80
C LYS A 36 -11.76 -5.69 6.62
N PHE A 37 -11.27 -5.77 5.39
CA PHE A 37 -10.01 -5.18 5.02
C PHE A 37 -10.20 -3.69 5.26
N ASN A 38 -9.79 -3.23 6.44
CA ASN A 38 -9.73 -1.83 6.80
C ASN A 38 -8.67 -1.19 5.90
N ASN A 39 -9.06 -0.84 4.67
CA ASN A 39 -8.23 -0.14 3.68
C ASN A 39 -7.85 1.26 4.16
N SER A 40 -8.43 1.75 5.26
CA SER A 40 -8.05 2.99 5.94
C SER A 40 -6.56 3.03 6.30
N GLY A 41 -5.97 1.88 6.68
CA GLY A 41 -4.54 1.80 6.99
C GLY A 41 -3.62 1.91 5.76
N ARG A 42 -4.09 1.56 4.56
CA ARG A 42 -3.32 1.74 3.31
C ARG A 42 -3.41 3.18 2.82
N LYS A 43 -4.62 3.76 2.83
CA LYS A 43 -4.84 5.18 2.43
C LYS A 43 -4.05 6.15 3.31
N ARG A 44 -4.06 5.95 4.65
CA ARG A 44 -3.29 6.77 5.60
C ARG A 44 -1.77 6.68 5.37
N ARG A 45 -1.26 5.48 5.07
CA ARG A 45 0.16 5.28 4.74
C ARG A 45 0.56 5.96 3.43
N CYS A 46 -0.29 5.87 2.41
CA CYS A 46 -0.08 6.54 1.13
C CYS A 46 -0.01 8.07 1.31
N LEU A 47 -0.98 8.66 2.02
CA LEU A 47 -0.99 10.10 2.29
C LEU A 47 0.25 10.58 3.05
N LYS A 48 0.70 9.82 4.05
CA LYS A 48 1.93 10.13 4.81
C LYS A 48 3.19 10.05 3.93
N ALA A 49 3.24 9.09 3.01
CA ALA A 49 4.35 8.96 2.07
C ALA A 49 4.38 10.11 1.06
N VAL A 50 3.22 10.50 0.53
CA VAL A 50 3.10 11.64 -0.39
C VAL A 50 3.46 12.95 0.31
N SER A 51 2.98 13.18 1.54
CA SER A 51 3.32 14.38 2.29
C SER A 51 4.82 14.46 2.58
N ALA A 52 5.46 13.34 2.96
CA ALA A 52 6.90 13.30 3.17
C ALA A 52 7.67 13.65 1.89
N LYS A 53 7.26 13.10 0.73
CA LYS A 53 7.86 13.42 -0.56
C LYS A 53 7.70 14.90 -0.95
N LEU A 54 6.54 15.49 -0.67
CA LEU A 54 6.31 16.91 -0.95
C LEU A 54 7.15 17.81 -0.04
N GLU A 55 7.30 17.48 1.24
CA GLU A 55 8.20 18.22 2.13
C GLU A 55 9.66 18.12 1.67
N THR A 56 10.13 16.93 1.27
CA THR A 56 11.48 16.79 0.71
C THR A 56 11.66 17.60 -0.56
N LEU A 57 10.63 17.67 -1.42
CA LEU A 57 10.69 18.44 -2.66
C LEU A 57 10.79 19.95 -2.39
N LYS A 58 10.01 20.46 -1.44
CA LYS A 58 10.08 21.86 -1.00
C LYS A 58 11.50 22.24 -0.53
N SER A 59 12.12 21.38 0.27
CA SER A 59 13.49 21.63 0.77
C SER A 59 14.54 21.68 -0.35
N LEU A 60 14.34 20.97 -1.47
CA LEU A 60 15.29 20.95 -2.58
C LEU A 60 15.14 22.14 -3.53
N VAL A 61 13.90 22.57 -3.78
CA VAL A 61 13.60 23.61 -4.77
C VAL A 61 13.76 25.01 -4.17
N ASN A 62 13.41 25.18 -2.89
CA ASN A 62 13.41 26.48 -2.21
C ASN A 62 14.18 26.44 -0.89
N PRO A 63 15.52 26.30 -0.93
CA PRO A 63 16.33 26.28 0.30
C PRO A 63 16.18 27.58 1.12
N THR A 64 15.79 28.69 0.49
CA THR A 64 15.61 30.01 1.11
C THR A 64 14.21 30.26 1.66
N GLN A 65 13.19 29.46 1.32
CA GLN A 65 11.80 29.68 1.74
C GLN A 65 11.28 28.57 2.67
N VAL A 66 12.13 28.14 3.61
CA VAL A 66 11.76 27.18 4.65
C VAL A 66 10.63 27.77 5.49
N GLY A 67 9.41 27.25 5.32
CA GLY A 67 8.24 27.64 6.13
C GLY A 67 7.03 28.16 5.35
N LYS A 68 7.14 28.37 4.03
CA LYS A 68 5.95 28.71 3.22
C LYS A 68 5.18 27.45 2.81
N THR A 69 3.89 27.42 3.14
CA THR A 69 2.95 26.41 2.65
C THR A 69 2.52 26.74 1.24
N LEU A 70 3.32 26.33 0.25
CA LEU A 70 2.94 26.39 -1.16
C LEU A 70 1.91 25.32 -1.49
N LYS A 71 0.97 25.66 -2.38
CA LYS A 71 0.06 24.66 -2.97
C LYS A 71 0.86 23.70 -3.85
N ALA A 72 0.33 22.51 -4.07
CA ALA A 72 1.02 21.49 -4.85
C ALA A 72 1.32 21.96 -6.29
N ASP A 73 0.37 22.64 -6.93
CA ASP A 73 0.52 23.11 -8.31
C ASP A 73 1.64 24.15 -8.45
N GLU A 74 1.70 25.12 -7.52
CA GLU A 74 2.77 26.12 -7.44
C GLU A 74 4.13 25.46 -7.22
N LEU A 75 4.21 24.49 -6.29
CA LEU A 75 5.44 23.75 -6.03
C LEU A 75 5.96 23.03 -7.29
N PHE A 76 5.06 22.42 -8.07
CA PHE A 76 5.46 21.74 -9.30
C PHE A 76 5.91 22.71 -10.39
N GLN A 77 5.29 23.87 -10.50
CA GLN A 77 5.71 24.92 -11.42
C GLN A 77 7.12 25.43 -11.06
N GLU A 78 7.34 25.82 -9.80
CA GLU A 78 8.66 26.26 -9.33
C GLU A 78 9.72 25.15 -9.49
N THR A 79 9.34 23.89 -9.28
CA THR A 79 10.23 22.74 -9.53
C THR A 79 10.64 22.67 -11.00
N ALA A 80 9.70 22.84 -11.94
CA ALA A 80 9.98 22.79 -13.36
C ALA A 80 10.94 23.92 -13.76
N ASP A 81 10.66 25.13 -13.29
CA ASP A 81 11.51 26.30 -13.54
C ASP A 81 12.92 26.10 -12.96
N TYR A 82 13.02 25.56 -11.75
CA TYR A 82 14.30 25.28 -11.10
C TYR A 82 15.12 24.20 -11.83
N ILE A 83 14.48 23.16 -12.36
CA ILE A 83 15.16 22.14 -13.18
C ILE A 83 15.75 22.79 -14.44
N VAL A 84 15.01 23.67 -15.11
CA VAL A 84 15.50 24.37 -16.31
C VAL A 84 16.67 25.28 -15.96
N LEU A 85 16.59 26.02 -14.86
CA LEU A 85 17.67 26.86 -14.35
C LEU A 85 18.95 26.03 -14.13
N LEU A 86 18.86 24.93 -13.37
CA LEU A 86 20.01 24.06 -13.08
C LEU A 86 20.63 23.48 -14.35
N ARG A 87 19.79 23.00 -15.28
CA ARG A 87 20.28 22.48 -16.57
C ARG A 87 21.05 23.55 -17.34
N THR A 88 20.53 24.77 -17.36
CA THR A 88 21.18 25.90 -18.04
C THR A 88 22.53 26.24 -17.40
N GLN A 89 22.59 26.29 -16.07
CA GLN A 89 23.84 26.51 -15.32
C GLN A 89 24.88 25.43 -15.64
N VAL A 90 24.49 24.15 -15.66
CA VAL A 90 25.38 23.04 -16.03
C VAL A 90 25.91 23.19 -17.44
N VAL A 91 25.05 23.54 -18.41
CA VAL A 91 25.49 23.77 -19.80
C VAL A 91 26.50 24.91 -19.88
N ILE A 92 26.25 26.04 -19.21
CA ILE A 92 27.20 27.17 -19.18
C ILE A 92 28.54 26.72 -18.60
N LEU A 93 28.53 26.04 -17.46
CA LEU A 93 29.75 25.54 -16.82
C LEU A 93 30.51 24.57 -17.72
N GLN A 94 29.81 23.67 -18.42
CA GLN A 94 30.43 22.77 -19.41
C GLN A 94 31.10 23.55 -20.54
N ARG A 95 30.44 24.60 -21.09
CA ARG A 95 31.04 25.45 -22.12
C ARG A 95 32.27 26.20 -21.64
N LEU A 96 32.26 26.69 -20.39
CA LEU A 96 33.43 27.33 -19.79
C LEU A 96 34.58 26.33 -19.66
N VAL A 97 34.31 25.11 -19.20
CA VAL A 97 35.33 24.05 -19.13
C VAL A 97 35.85 23.66 -20.52
N GLU A 98 35.00 23.56 -21.54
CA GLU A 98 35.44 23.29 -22.91
C GLU A 98 36.34 24.42 -23.44
N PHE A 99 35.93 25.67 -23.24
CA PHE A 99 36.65 26.84 -23.74
C PHE A 99 38.01 27.01 -23.06
N TYR A 100 38.04 26.96 -21.73
CA TYR A 100 39.28 27.15 -20.96
C TYR A 100 40.12 25.88 -20.84
N GLY A 101 39.51 24.70 -20.76
CA GLY A 101 40.21 23.41 -20.70
C GLY A 101 40.84 22.96 -22.02
N SER A 102 40.43 23.53 -23.16
CA SER A 102 41.10 23.28 -24.45
C SER A 102 42.40 24.08 -24.61
N SER A 103 42.58 25.16 -23.85
CA SER A 103 43.79 26.01 -23.91
C SER A 103 45.06 25.34 -23.37
N GLU A 104 44.92 24.33 -22.51
CA GLU A 104 46.05 23.55 -21.99
C GLU A 104 46.62 22.59 -23.04
N LYS A 105 45.79 22.12 -24.00
CA LYS A 105 46.24 21.20 -25.04
C LYS A 105 46.99 21.90 -26.18
N GLU A 106 46.63 23.15 -26.49
CA GLU A 106 47.27 23.92 -27.55
C GLU A 106 48.66 24.44 -27.13
N ASN A 107 48.82 24.86 -25.86
CA ASN A 107 50.11 25.27 -25.32
C ASN A 107 51.10 24.10 -25.12
N ALA A 108 50.62 22.87 -24.91
CA ALA A 108 51.49 21.69 -24.82
C ALA A 108 51.99 21.21 -26.20
N ALA A 109 51.22 21.43 -27.27
CA ALA A 109 51.59 21.07 -28.63
C ALA A 109 52.50 22.11 -29.32
N ALA A 110 52.43 23.38 -28.91
CA ALA A 110 53.27 24.46 -29.44
C ALA A 110 54.70 24.50 -28.84
N VAL A 111 55.01 23.63 -27.87
CA VAL A 111 56.31 23.54 -27.19
C VAL A 111 57.11 22.29 -27.63
N LEU A 112 56.64 21.55 -28.63
CA LEU A 112 57.36 20.47 -29.32
C LEU A 112 57.71 20.87 -30.76
#